data_AF-K6DL76-F1
#
_entry.id   AF-K6DL76-F1
#
_cell.length_a   1.000
_cell.length_b   1.000
_cell.length_c   1.000
_cell.angle_alpha   90.00
_cell.angle_beta   90.00
_cell.angle_gamma   90.00
#
_symmetry.space_group_name_H-M   'P 1'
#
loop_
_entity.id
_entity.type
_entity.pdbx_description
1 polymer ?
#
loop_
_entity_poly.entity_id
_entity_poly.type
_entity_poly.pdbx_seq_one_letter_code
_entity_poly.pdbx_strand_id
1 'polypeptide(L)'
;MSANHLPSIQKEALEHLWKELSKSVIGRKVEMKLLLTALLTEGHVLLEDLPGTGKTTMVKAFSKGLDCAFSRIQCTPDLLPSDILGASIFNPKTNEFYLRKGPVFTNVLLVDEINRALPRTQSSLLECMEEKQVSIEGVTYSLTAPFIVLATQNPVDMEGTFPLPEAQLDRFLMKLKLGYPTIEEEQQMLGQVGDEIPFDQINSIFQPAEIQAMQRQTQEVQIHPSIIQYITILAHETRNHPLLSIGVSPRASKALYKTVKAWALLNGRHYVIPDDVKEIVQPVWNHRLLLKPEARFNDTHSEDILNDIISKTEVPEEQVV
;
A
#
# COMPACT_ATOMS: atom_id res chain seq x y z
N MET A 1 7.18 20.24 -33.30
CA MET A 1 6.90 20.15 -31.86
C MET A 1 6.24 18.80 -31.62
N SER A 2 7.07 17.77 -31.46
CA SER A 2 6.62 16.39 -31.26
C SER A 2 6.21 16.20 -29.81
N ALA A 3 4.95 15.84 -29.59
CA ALA A 3 4.49 15.34 -28.31
C ALA A 3 5.33 14.11 -27.95
N ASN A 4 6.08 14.20 -26.85
CA ASN A 4 6.76 13.05 -26.26
C ASN A 4 5.69 12.05 -25.83
N HIS A 5 5.43 11.01 -26.63
CA HIS A 5 4.77 9.81 -26.16
C HIS A 5 5.65 9.20 -25.07
N LEU A 6 5.28 9.38 -23.79
CA LEU A 6 5.78 8.51 -22.74
C LEU A 6 5.31 7.08 -23.07
N PRO A 7 6.20 6.07 -23.03
CA PRO A 7 5.84 4.70 -23.38
C PRO A 7 4.70 4.24 -22.47
N SER A 8 3.53 3.97 -23.05
CA SER A 8 2.40 3.34 -22.36
C SER A 8 2.89 2.08 -21.66
N ILE A 9 2.44 1.80 -20.43
CA ILE A 9 2.74 0.53 -19.75
C ILE A 9 2.40 -0.61 -20.71
N GLN A 10 3.44 -1.31 -21.18
CA GLN A 10 3.25 -2.43 -22.09
C GLN A 10 2.67 -3.57 -21.25
N LYS A 11 1.50 -4.08 -21.64
CA LYS A 11 0.85 -5.24 -21.01
C LYS A 11 1.83 -6.40 -20.85
N GLU A 12 2.69 -6.59 -21.86
CA GLU A 12 3.77 -7.56 -21.86
C GLU A 12 4.73 -7.37 -20.69
N ALA A 13 5.18 -6.13 -20.41
CA ALA A 13 6.08 -5.85 -19.30
C ALA A 13 5.45 -6.20 -17.94
N LEU A 14 4.14 -5.95 -17.75
CA LEU A 14 3.43 -6.38 -16.54
C LEU A 14 3.34 -7.91 -16.45
N GLU A 15 3.04 -8.60 -17.54
CA GLU A 15 3.01 -10.07 -17.58
C GLU A 15 4.39 -10.67 -17.27
N HIS A 16 5.45 -10.05 -17.78
CA HIS A 16 6.83 -10.39 -17.45
C HIS A 16 7.14 -10.17 -15.96
N LEU A 17 6.74 -9.04 -15.38
CA LEU A 17 6.87 -8.79 -13.94
C LEU A 17 6.17 -9.89 -13.13
N TRP A 18 4.93 -10.23 -13.46
CA TRP A 18 4.21 -11.27 -12.72
C TRP A 18 4.90 -12.63 -12.83
N LYS A 19 5.40 -12.99 -14.01
CA LYS A 19 6.15 -14.22 -14.22
C LYS A 19 7.43 -14.27 -13.39
N GLU A 20 8.17 -13.17 -13.29
CA GLU A 20 9.37 -13.08 -12.47
C GLU A 20 9.06 -13.19 -10.97
N LEU A 21 8.01 -12.51 -10.50
CA LEU A 21 7.60 -12.56 -9.09
C LEU A 21 7.05 -13.93 -8.69
N SER A 22 6.36 -14.63 -9.60
CA SER A 22 5.87 -16.00 -9.38
C SER A 22 6.96 -17.02 -9.11
N LYS A 23 8.23 -16.74 -9.40
CA LYS A 23 9.36 -17.64 -9.07
C LYS A 23 9.59 -17.78 -7.57
N SER A 24 9.17 -16.78 -6.78
CA SER A 24 9.39 -16.75 -5.33
C SER A 24 8.11 -16.57 -4.53
N VAL A 25 7.03 -16.13 -5.17
CA VAL A 25 5.76 -15.83 -4.50
C VAL A 25 4.61 -16.50 -5.26
N ILE A 26 4.05 -17.55 -4.67
CA ILE A 26 2.95 -18.31 -5.24
C ILE A 26 1.61 -17.70 -4.78
N GLY A 27 0.61 -17.66 -5.67
CA GLY A 27 -0.77 -17.26 -5.33
C GLY A 27 -1.03 -15.76 -5.16
N ARG A 28 -0.01 -14.95 -4.86
CA ARG A 28 -0.19 -13.54 -4.43
C ARG A 28 -0.27 -12.50 -5.55
N LYS A 29 -0.76 -12.86 -6.74
CA LYS A 29 -0.74 -11.95 -7.90
C LYS A 29 -1.61 -10.70 -7.64
N VAL A 30 -2.75 -10.87 -7.00
CA VAL A 30 -3.69 -9.77 -6.73
C VAL A 30 -3.07 -8.79 -5.73
N GLU A 31 -2.47 -9.29 -4.66
CA GLU A 31 -1.85 -8.49 -3.61
C GLU A 31 -0.62 -7.76 -4.14
N MET A 32 0.22 -8.41 -4.94
CA MET A 32 1.35 -7.75 -5.63
C MET A 32 0.87 -6.62 -6.55
N LYS A 33 -0.24 -6.84 -7.27
CA LYS A 33 -0.84 -5.81 -8.12
C LYS A 33 -1.40 -4.65 -7.28
N LEU A 34 -2.00 -4.92 -6.11
CA LEU A 34 -2.43 -3.90 -5.16
C LEU A 34 -1.24 -3.11 -4.59
N LEU A 35 -0.11 -3.77 -4.29
CA LEU A 35 1.13 -3.09 -3.89
C LEU A 35 1.66 -2.17 -4.99
N LEU A 36 1.67 -2.64 -6.24
CA LEU A 36 2.05 -1.80 -7.38
C LEU A 36 1.07 -0.63 -7.56
N THR A 37 -0.22 -0.86 -7.38
CA THR A 37 -1.25 0.20 -7.44
C THR A 37 -1.02 1.26 -6.37
N ALA A 38 -0.69 0.84 -5.14
CA ALA A 38 -0.34 1.76 -4.06
C ALA A 38 0.93 2.55 -4.38
N LEU A 39 1.97 1.91 -4.91
CA LEU A 39 3.20 2.58 -5.32
C LEU A 39 2.95 3.62 -6.42
N LEU A 40 2.14 3.28 -7.43
CA LEU A 40 1.78 4.17 -8.54
C LEU A 40 0.90 5.36 -8.13
N THR A 41 0.22 5.25 -6.99
CA THR A 41 -0.56 6.35 -6.39
C THR A 41 0.18 7.08 -5.28
N GLU A 42 1.47 6.75 -5.08
CA GLU A 42 2.31 7.28 -4.02
C GLU A 42 1.71 7.07 -2.62
N GLY A 43 0.98 5.97 -2.45
CA GLY A 43 0.36 5.56 -1.20
C GLY A 43 1.18 4.52 -0.44
N HIS A 44 0.70 4.21 0.75
CA HIS A 44 1.30 3.23 1.65
C HIS A 44 0.31 2.15 2.03
N VAL A 45 0.80 0.97 2.40
CA VAL A 45 -0.04 -0.20 2.64
C VAL A 45 0.16 -0.71 4.05
N LEU A 46 -0.95 -0.96 4.73
CA LEU A 46 -0.98 -1.68 5.99
C LEU A 46 -1.38 -3.13 5.71
N LEU A 47 -0.51 -4.07 6.06
CA LEU A 47 -0.71 -5.50 5.93
C LEU A 47 -1.18 -6.04 7.29
N GLU A 48 -2.43 -6.49 7.35
CA GLU A 48 -2.90 -7.30 8.46
C GLU A 48 -2.58 -8.75 8.19
N ASP A 49 -1.84 -9.35 9.12
CA ASP A 49 -1.29 -10.65 8.84
C ASP A 49 -1.04 -11.49 10.07
N LEU A 50 -1.16 -12.79 9.86
CA LEU A 50 -0.73 -13.81 10.80
C LEU A 50 0.78 -14.05 10.62
N PRO A 51 1.49 -14.49 11.66
CA PRO A 51 2.88 -14.91 11.51
C PRO A 51 3.03 -16.02 10.46
N GLY A 52 4.05 -15.92 9.61
CA GLY A 52 4.48 -17.03 8.72
C GLY A 52 3.85 -17.09 7.32
N THR A 53 3.02 -16.14 6.91
CA THR A 53 2.30 -16.12 5.61
C THR A 53 3.12 -15.63 4.41
N GLY A 54 4.44 -15.44 4.56
CA GLY A 54 5.34 -15.08 3.46
C GLY A 54 5.38 -13.59 3.08
N LYS A 55 4.85 -12.67 3.90
CA LYS A 55 4.87 -11.21 3.63
C LYS A 55 6.27 -10.65 3.32
N THR A 56 7.28 -11.05 4.09
CA THR A 56 8.65 -10.58 3.88
C THR A 56 9.18 -11.04 2.53
N THR A 57 8.81 -12.25 2.11
CA THR A 57 9.13 -12.79 0.79
C THR A 57 8.45 -12.00 -0.31
N MET A 58 7.15 -11.73 -0.15
CA MET A 58 6.38 -10.92 -1.08
C MET A 58 7.00 -9.54 -1.27
N VAL A 59 7.29 -8.81 -0.18
CA VAL A 59 7.86 -7.46 -0.27
C VAL A 59 9.27 -7.45 -0.86
N LYS A 60 10.12 -8.41 -0.48
CA LYS A 60 11.47 -8.51 -1.06
C LYS A 60 11.43 -8.82 -2.56
N ALA A 61 10.62 -9.78 -2.98
CA ALA A 61 10.42 -10.10 -4.38
C ALA A 61 9.92 -8.87 -5.16
N PHE A 62 8.92 -8.17 -4.61
CA PHE A 62 8.40 -6.92 -5.17
C PHE A 62 9.50 -5.87 -5.36
N SER A 63 10.34 -5.63 -4.35
CA SER A 63 11.43 -4.66 -4.46
C SER A 63 12.46 -5.04 -5.54
N LYS A 64 12.82 -6.32 -5.66
CA LYS A 64 13.75 -6.82 -6.69
C LYS A 64 13.19 -6.70 -8.09
N GLY A 65 11.91 -7.02 -8.29
CA GLY A 65 11.25 -6.90 -9.60
C GLY A 65 11.22 -5.47 -10.15
N LEU A 66 11.34 -4.46 -9.27
CA LEU A 66 11.28 -3.03 -9.61
C LEU A 66 12.64 -2.31 -9.47
N ASP A 67 13.73 -3.05 -9.28
CA ASP A 67 15.08 -2.54 -8.99
C ASP A 67 15.10 -1.41 -7.93
N CYS A 68 14.26 -1.59 -6.91
CA CYS A 68 14.05 -0.62 -5.87
C CYS A 68 14.90 -0.98 -4.65
N ALA A 69 15.55 0.01 -4.04
CA ALA A 69 16.21 -0.17 -2.77
C ALA A 69 15.20 -0.67 -1.72
N PHE A 70 15.63 -1.64 -0.92
CA PHE A 70 14.82 -2.27 0.11
C PHE A 70 15.44 -2.07 1.48
N SER A 71 14.61 -1.70 2.45
CA SER A 71 14.99 -1.66 3.86
C SER A 71 13.89 -2.28 4.71
N ARG A 72 14.29 -2.84 5.85
CA ARG A 72 13.38 -3.50 6.80
C ARG A 72 13.64 -2.99 8.21
N ILE A 73 12.58 -2.67 8.92
CA ILE A 73 12.59 -2.31 10.33
C ILE A 73 11.67 -3.27 11.06
N GLN A 74 12.16 -3.84 12.16
CA GLN A 74 11.32 -4.53 13.13
C GLN A 74 10.96 -3.54 14.23
N CYS A 75 9.66 -3.31 14.45
CA CYS A 75 9.23 -2.46 15.55
C CYS A 75 9.31 -3.22 16.87
N THR A 76 9.97 -2.59 17.83
CA THR A 76 10.10 -3.04 19.21
C THR A 76 9.79 -1.87 20.14
N PRO A 77 9.43 -2.12 21.42
CA PRO A 77 9.08 -1.05 22.35
C PRO A 77 10.21 -0.04 22.63
N ASP A 78 11.47 -0.44 22.39
CA ASP A 78 12.67 0.37 22.55
C ASP A 78 13.10 1.13 21.29
N LEU A 79 12.46 0.87 20.13
CA LEU A 79 12.79 1.53 18.88
C LEU A 79 12.62 3.06 18.97
N LEU A 80 13.68 3.80 18.69
CA LEU A 80 13.69 5.26 18.74
C LEU A 80 13.38 5.87 17.38
N PRO A 81 12.83 7.10 17.31
CA PRO A 81 12.68 7.83 16.06
C PRO A 81 14.00 7.96 15.28
N SER A 82 15.13 8.18 15.97
CA SER A 82 16.46 8.27 15.35
C SER A 82 16.90 6.98 14.66
N ASP A 83 16.42 5.81 15.10
CA ASP A 83 16.74 4.53 14.46
C ASP A 83 16.01 4.37 13.12
N ILE A 84 14.91 5.11 12.92
CA ILE A 84 14.11 5.15 11.70
C ILE A 84 14.60 6.25 10.78
N LEU A 85 14.72 7.47 11.31
CA LEU A 85 15.04 8.69 10.57
C LEU A 85 16.54 8.76 10.22
N GLY A 86 17.39 8.26 11.12
CA GLY A 86 18.83 8.53 11.10
C GLY A 86 19.21 9.57 12.15
N ALA A 87 20.51 9.78 12.31
CA ALA A 87 21.07 10.69 13.29
C ALA A 87 22.41 11.28 12.81
N SER A 88 22.73 12.46 13.34
CA SER A 88 24.03 13.10 13.18
C SER A 88 25.05 12.40 14.07
N ILE A 89 26.11 11.87 13.47
CA ILE A 89 27.17 11.14 14.18
C ILE A 89 28.45 11.94 14.09
N PHE A 90 29.06 12.20 15.25
CA PHE A 90 30.38 12.81 15.33
C PHE A 90 31.46 11.81 14.88
N ASN A 91 32.30 12.22 13.93
CA ASN A 91 33.47 11.47 13.51
C ASN A 91 34.72 12.03 14.22
N PRO A 92 35.32 11.30 15.19
CA PRO A 92 36.48 11.79 15.92
C PRO A 92 37.74 11.99 15.07
N LYS A 93 37.81 11.37 13.87
CA LYS A 93 38.96 11.52 12.97
C LYS A 93 38.93 12.84 12.21
N THR A 94 37.74 13.31 11.82
CA THR A 94 37.57 14.54 11.05
C THR A 94 37.12 15.71 11.93
N ASN A 95 36.68 15.45 13.17
CA ASN A 95 36.00 16.40 14.05
C ASN A 95 34.74 17.01 13.42
N GLU A 96 34.10 16.28 12.52
CA GLU A 96 32.89 16.70 11.81
C GLU A 96 31.72 15.78 12.16
N PHE A 97 30.52 16.36 12.16
CA PHE A 97 29.29 15.60 12.21
C PHE A 97 28.90 15.17 10.79
N TYR A 98 28.55 13.90 10.61
CA TYR A 98 27.97 13.42 9.36
C TYR A 98 26.62 12.75 9.63
N LEU A 99 25.68 12.91 8.70
CA LEU A 99 24.40 12.25 8.80
C LEU A 99 24.55 10.75 8.50
N ARG A 100 24.24 9.91 9.48
CA ARG A 100 23.92 8.50 9.23
C ARG A 100 22.44 8.41 8.86
N LYS A 101 22.18 8.26 7.57
CA LYS A 101 20.82 8.03 7.04
C LYS A 101 20.18 6.80 7.68
N GLY A 102 18.95 6.96 8.15
CA GLY A 102 18.15 5.86 8.65
C GLY A 102 17.56 4.98 7.54
N PRO A 103 16.93 3.85 7.92
CA PRO A 103 16.29 2.91 7.01
C PRO A 103 15.18 3.51 6.11
N VAL A 104 14.60 4.67 6.47
CA VAL A 104 13.60 5.36 5.63
C VAL A 104 14.16 5.87 4.30
N PHE A 105 15.47 6.05 4.17
CA PHE A 105 16.12 6.45 2.92
C PHE A 105 16.26 5.27 1.95
N THR A 106 15.12 4.76 1.50
CA THR A 106 14.97 3.60 0.61
C THR A 106 13.83 3.84 -0.37
N ASN A 107 13.57 2.93 -1.32
CA ASN A 107 12.37 2.97 -2.16
C ASN A 107 11.23 2.18 -1.53
N VAL A 108 11.51 0.98 -1.03
CA VAL A 108 10.56 0.09 -0.37
C VAL A 108 10.99 -0.12 1.07
N LEU A 109 10.14 0.30 2.01
CA LEU A 109 10.35 0.13 3.44
C LEU A 109 9.35 -0.86 4.02
N LEU A 110 9.82 -2.01 4.48
CA LEU A 110 9.01 -2.96 5.27
C LEU A 110 9.11 -2.60 6.75
N VAL A 111 7.98 -2.32 7.39
CA VAL A 111 7.90 -2.03 8.82
C VAL A 111 7.11 -3.13 9.50
N ASP A 112 7.80 -4.04 10.16
CA ASP A 112 7.16 -5.16 10.85
C ASP A 112 6.62 -4.77 12.22
N GLU A 113 5.40 -5.19 12.51
CA GLU A 113 4.72 -5.02 13.80
C GLU A 113 4.66 -3.57 14.28
N ILE A 114 4.21 -2.65 13.41
CA ILE A 114 4.18 -1.19 13.68
C ILE A 114 3.49 -0.84 15.02
N ASN A 115 2.52 -1.66 15.44
CA ASN A 115 1.83 -1.54 16.71
C ASN A 115 2.71 -1.83 17.94
N ARG A 116 3.94 -2.35 17.82
CA ARG A 116 4.85 -2.55 18.95
C ARG A 116 5.72 -1.34 19.26
N ALA A 117 5.85 -0.41 18.32
CA ALA A 117 6.59 0.82 18.53
C ALA A 117 5.79 1.81 19.39
N LEU A 118 6.49 2.64 20.17
CA LEU A 118 5.86 3.71 20.93
C LEU A 118 5.18 4.74 20.00
N PRO A 119 4.10 5.42 20.45
CA PRO A 119 3.36 6.38 19.63
C PRO A 119 4.22 7.49 19.00
N ARG A 120 5.29 7.93 19.69
CA ARG A 120 6.24 8.92 19.16
C ARG A 120 7.02 8.39 17.94
N THR A 121 7.40 7.12 17.97
CA THR A 121 8.17 6.45 16.93
C THR A 121 7.26 6.16 15.73
N GLN A 122 6.02 5.70 15.98
CA GLN A 122 4.98 5.60 14.95
C GLN A 122 4.75 6.95 14.26
N SER A 123 4.61 8.03 15.04
CA SER A 123 4.38 9.37 14.50
C SER A 123 5.51 9.83 13.58
N SER A 124 6.78 9.58 13.95
CA SER A 124 7.93 9.94 13.11
C SER A 124 7.94 9.22 11.75
N LEU A 125 7.55 7.95 11.72
CA LEU A 125 7.41 7.18 10.48
C LEU A 125 6.24 7.71 9.62
N LEU A 126 5.10 8.00 10.25
CA LEU A 126 3.91 8.52 9.58
C LEU A 126 4.11 9.93 9.01
N GLU A 127 4.96 10.73 9.65
CA GLU A 127 5.40 12.03 9.11
C GLU A 127 6.23 11.85 7.84
N CYS A 128 7.18 10.90 7.84
CA CYS A 128 7.96 10.57 6.65
C CYS A 128 7.09 10.12 5.48
N MET A 129 6.04 9.36 5.77
CA MET A 129 5.06 8.89 4.80
C MET A 129 4.30 10.06 4.14
N GLU A 130 3.80 11.00 4.94
CA GLU A 130 2.99 12.11 4.43
C GLU A 130 3.85 13.16 3.71
N GLU A 131 4.99 13.53 4.31
CA GLU A 131 5.82 14.65 3.85
C GLU A 131 6.89 14.23 2.82
N LYS A 132 7.17 12.92 2.70
CA LYS A 132 8.21 12.35 1.81
C LYS A 132 9.60 12.98 2.01
N GLN A 133 9.85 13.45 3.21
CA GLN A 133 11.10 14.07 3.65
C GLN A 133 11.30 13.81 5.14
N VAL A 134 12.54 14.02 5.59
CA VAL A 134 12.93 13.86 6.98
C VAL A 134 13.70 15.09 7.41
N SER A 135 13.35 15.65 8.58
CA SER A 135 14.09 16.78 9.16
C SER A 135 14.91 16.30 10.36
N ILE A 136 16.22 16.47 10.29
CA ILE A 136 17.18 16.06 11.34
C ILE A 136 18.02 17.29 11.67
N GLU A 137 17.99 17.71 12.94
CA GLU A 137 18.76 18.87 13.44
C GLU A 137 18.55 20.16 12.62
N GLY A 138 17.33 20.38 12.13
CA GLY A 138 16.97 21.55 11.34
C GLY A 138 17.34 21.49 9.85
N VAL A 139 17.93 20.38 9.38
CA VAL A 139 18.20 20.13 7.96
C VAL A 139 17.18 19.13 7.42
N THR A 140 16.52 19.48 6.31
CA THR A 140 15.52 18.64 5.65
C THR A 140 16.13 17.87 4.49
N TYR A 141 15.84 16.57 4.44
CA TYR A 141 16.32 15.64 3.41
C TYR A 141 15.13 14.97 2.75
N SER A 142 15.04 15.06 1.42
CA SER A 142 14.01 14.35 0.66
C SER A 142 14.27 12.84 0.66
N LEU A 143 13.19 12.05 0.69
CA LEU A 143 13.26 10.60 0.55
C LEU A 143 13.45 10.18 -0.92
N THR A 144 13.93 8.95 -1.11
CA THR A 144 14.20 8.41 -2.44
C THR A 144 12.89 8.08 -3.15
N ALA A 145 12.61 8.71 -4.30
CA ALA A 145 11.44 8.39 -5.10
C ALA A 145 11.71 7.22 -6.08
N PRO A 146 10.74 6.34 -6.33
CA PRO A 146 9.46 6.24 -5.65
C PRO A 146 9.63 5.68 -4.22
N PHE A 147 8.75 6.07 -3.30
CA PHE A 147 8.81 5.68 -1.89
C PHE A 147 7.49 5.03 -1.45
N ILE A 148 7.57 3.83 -0.88
CA ILE A 148 6.42 3.12 -0.29
C ILE A 148 6.79 2.49 1.04
N VAL A 149 5.92 2.70 2.03
CA VAL A 149 5.94 1.98 3.30
C VAL A 149 4.91 0.86 3.26
N LEU A 150 5.36 -0.34 3.59
CA LEU A 150 4.57 -1.54 3.77
C LEU A 150 4.67 -1.90 5.26
N ALA A 151 3.69 -1.46 6.05
CA ALA A 151 3.66 -1.71 7.48
C ALA A 151 2.85 -2.96 7.79
N THR A 152 3.25 -3.74 8.80
CA THR A 152 2.52 -4.94 9.23
C THR A 152 2.00 -4.75 10.64
N GLN A 153 0.81 -5.27 10.93
CA GLN A 153 0.26 -5.31 12.28
C GLN A 153 -0.28 -6.72 12.56
N ASN A 154 0.06 -7.27 13.72
CA ASN A 154 -0.49 -8.55 14.18
C ASN A 154 -1.72 -8.26 15.07
N PRO A 155 -2.93 -8.71 14.69
CA PRO A 155 -4.13 -8.46 15.47
C PRO A 155 -4.26 -9.35 16.73
N VAL A 156 -3.48 -10.43 16.83
CA VAL A 156 -3.65 -11.47 17.86
C VAL A 156 -2.88 -11.14 19.16
N ASP A 157 -1.68 -10.59 19.04
CA ASP A 157 -0.83 -10.23 20.19
C ASP A 157 -1.12 -8.80 20.63
N MET A 158 -2.02 -8.62 21.62
CA MET A 158 -2.34 -7.30 22.16
C MET A 158 -1.43 -6.86 23.31
N GLU A 159 -0.72 -7.79 23.98
CA GLU A 159 0.16 -7.45 25.09
C GLU A 159 1.36 -6.61 24.64
N GLY A 160 1.54 -5.45 25.26
CA GLY A 160 2.66 -4.54 24.95
C GLY A 160 2.56 -3.86 23.58
N THR A 161 1.36 -3.75 23.02
CA THR A 161 1.10 -3.05 21.76
C THR A 161 0.37 -1.73 21.93
N PHE A 162 0.65 -0.80 21.03
CA PHE A 162 0.09 0.53 20.88
C PHE A 162 -0.66 0.58 19.53
N PRO A 163 -2.00 0.41 19.53
CA PRO A 163 -2.78 0.44 18.30
C PRO A 163 -2.67 1.80 17.62
N LEU A 164 -2.65 1.81 16.29
CA LEU A 164 -2.68 3.05 15.52
C LEU A 164 -4.08 3.70 15.69
N PRO A 165 -4.16 4.96 16.14
CA PRO A 165 -5.39 5.73 16.11
C PRO A 165 -5.96 5.82 14.69
N GLU A 166 -7.28 6.01 14.57
CA GLU A 166 -7.97 6.11 13.28
C GLU A 166 -7.36 7.18 12.36
N ALA A 167 -7.00 8.34 12.91
CA ALA A 167 -6.33 9.41 12.18
C ALA A 167 -4.94 9.02 11.63
N GLN A 168 -4.28 8.03 12.24
CA GLN A 168 -3.02 7.47 11.76
C GLN A 168 -3.24 6.38 10.71
N LEU A 169 -4.24 5.51 10.93
CA LEU A 169 -4.66 4.49 9.95
C LEU A 169 -5.06 5.13 8.62
N ASP A 170 -5.72 6.29 8.62
CA ASP A 170 -6.15 7.01 7.41
C ASP A 170 -4.98 7.43 6.50
N ARG A 171 -3.75 7.51 7.02
CA ARG A 171 -2.53 7.77 6.22
C ARG A 171 -2.12 6.59 5.34
N PHE A 172 -2.54 5.37 5.67
CA PHE A 172 -2.36 4.23 4.78
C PHE A 172 -3.41 4.28 3.68
N LEU A 173 -2.97 4.18 2.43
CA LEU A 173 -3.86 4.16 1.29
C LEU A 173 -4.74 2.92 1.31
N MET A 174 -4.12 1.76 1.52
CA MET A 174 -4.78 0.46 1.55
C MET A 174 -4.49 -0.29 2.83
N LYS A 175 -5.45 -1.13 3.22
CA LYS A 175 -5.28 -2.16 4.24
C LYS A 175 -5.60 -3.52 3.63
N LEU A 176 -4.62 -4.40 3.58
CA LEU A 176 -4.72 -5.71 2.92
C LEU A 176 -4.63 -6.83 3.96
N LYS A 177 -5.44 -7.87 3.77
CA LYS A 177 -5.36 -9.13 4.53
C LYS A 177 -4.76 -10.18 3.60
N LEU A 178 -3.63 -10.77 4.00
CA LEU A 178 -2.98 -11.81 3.20
C LEU A 178 -3.62 -13.18 3.48
N GLY A 179 -3.82 -13.55 4.74
CA GLY A 179 -4.33 -14.88 5.09
C GLY A 179 -3.38 -16.02 4.68
N TYR A 180 -3.77 -17.26 4.94
CA TYR A 180 -2.97 -18.43 4.52
C TYR A 180 -3.15 -18.72 3.03
N PRO A 181 -2.12 -19.23 2.34
CA PRO A 181 -2.25 -19.74 0.97
C PRO A 181 -3.27 -20.89 0.92
N THR A 182 -3.83 -21.15 -0.26
CA THR A 182 -4.65 -22.36 -0.45
C THR A 182 -3.78 -23.62 -0.39
N ILE A 183 -4.41 -24.79 -0.24
CA ILE A 183 -3.69 -26.08 -0.22
C ILE A 183 -2.86 -26.24 -1.51
N GLU A 184 -3.42 -25.85 -2.66
CA GLU A 184 -2.74 -25.93 -3.95
C GLU A 184 -1.56 -24.96 -4.05
N GLU A 185 -1.73 -23.73 -3.55
CA GLU A 185 -0.66 -22.73 -3.50
C GLU A 185 0.46 -23.15 -2.54
N GLU A 186 0.11 -23.74 -1.39
CA GLU A 186 1.08 -24.25 -0.42
C GLU A 186 1.83 -25.47 -0.99
N GLN A 187 1.14 -26.38 -1.68
CA GLN A 187 1.79 -27.48 -2.40
C GLN A 187 2.74 -26.97 -3.49
N GLN A 188 2.33 -25.96 -4.25
CA GLN A 188 3.18 -25.33 -5.27
C GLN A 188 4.38 -24.63 -4.63
N MET A 189 4.20 -23.95 -3.50
CA MET A 189 5.27 -23.33 -2.74
C MET A 189 6.31 -24.38 -2.31
N LEU A 190 5.86 -25.48 -1.70
CA LEU A 190 6.73 -26.59 -1.29
C LEU A 190 7.43 -27.25 -2.48
N GLY A 191 6.76 -27.36 -3.62
CA GLY A 191 7.32 -28.02 -4.82
C GLY A 191 8.24 -27.14 -5.68
N GLN A 192 7.98 -25.83 -5.80
CA GLN A 192 8.72 -24.92 -6.69
C GLN A 192 9.79 -24.11 -5.97
N VAL A 193 9.52 -23.68 -4.73
CA VAL A 193 10.44 -22.85 -3.95
C VAL A 193 11.41 -23.75 -3.18
N GLY A 194 10.98 -24.93 -2.75
CA GLY A 194 11.83 -25.90 -2.05
C GLY A 194 12.40 -25.33 -0.75
N ASP A 195 13.67 -25.64 -0.48
CA ASP A 195 14.33 -25.28 0.77
C ASP A 195 14.74 -23.80 0.87
N GLU A 196 15.04 -23.14 -0.26
CA GLU A 196 15.54 -21.76 -0.31
C GLU A 196 14.77 -20.90 -1.31
N ILE A 197 14.39 -19.70 -0.88
CA ILE A 197 13.66 -18.76 -1.73
C ILE A 197 14.62 -18.11 -2.75
N PRO A 198 14.43 -18.31 -4.06
CA PRO A 198 15.42 -17.95 -5.08
C PRO A 198 15.35 -16.47 -5.47
N PHE A 199 15.50 -15.56 -4.50
CA PHE A 199 15.42 -14.12 -4.76
C PHE A 199 16.43 -13.65 -5.81
N ASP A 200 17.59 -14.29 -5.92
CA ASP A 200 18.64 -13.91 -6.87
C ASP A 200 18.33 -14.30 -8.32
N GLN A 201 17.25 -15.06 -8.54
CA GLN A 201 16.77 -15.44 -9.87
C GLN A 201 15.67 -14.50 -10.39
N ILE A 202 15.23 -13.54 -9.58
CA ILE A 202 14.27 -12.51 -9.98
C ILE A 202 15.02 -11.45 -10.77
N ASN A 203 14.72 -11.34 -12.07
CA ASN A 203 15.21 -10.24 -12.88
C ASN A 203 14.33 -9.01 -12.66
N SER A 204 14.98 -7.85 -12.53
CA SER A 204 14.26 -6.57 -12.48
C SER A 204 13.65 -6.27 -13.84
N ILE A 205 12.34 -6.03 -13.85
CA ILE A 205 11.58 -5.70 -15.05
C ILE A 205 11.41 -4.19 -15.21
N PHE A 206 11.36 -3.47 -14.10
CA PHE A 206 11.28 -2.02 -14.07
C PHE A 206 12.41 -1.42 -13.26
N GLN A 207 12.71 -0.16 -13.58
CA GLN A 207 13.61 0.72 -12.84
C GLN A 207 12.82 1.78 -12.06
N PRO A 208 13.37 2.32 -10.95
CA PRO A 208 12.72 3.38 -10.18
C PRO A 208 12.22 4.58 -11.01
N ALA A 209 12.99 4.98 -12.03
CA ALA A 209 12.63 6.08 -12.92
C ALA A 209 11.41 5.76 -13.81
N GLU A 210 11.26 4.50 -14.23
CA GLU A 210 10.10 4.04 -15.01
C GLU A 210 8.85 4.03 -14.14
N ILE A 211 8.96 3.61 -12.88
CA ILE A 211 7.84 3.69 -11.92
C ILE A 211 7.38 5.15 -11.73
N GLN A 212 8.30 6.11 -11.64
CA GLN A 212 7.93 7.53 -11.58
C GLN A 212 7.28 8.04 -12.88
N ALA A 213 7.64 7.49 -14.04
CA ALA A 213 6.97 7.79 -15.29
C ALA A 213 5.53 7.23 -15.28
N MET A 214 5.34 6.01 -14.78
CA MET A 214 4.02 5.39 -14.62
C MET A 214 3.14 6.15 -13.63
N GLN A 215 3.70 6.63 -12.51
CA GLN A 215 2.99 7.50 -11.55
C GLN A 215 2.37 8.72 -12.26
N ARG A 216 3.08 9.33 -13.21
CA ARG A 216 2.54 10.44 -14.03
C ARG A 216 1.43 9.97 -14.97
N GLN A 217 1.61 8.82 -15.63
CA GLN A 217 0.58 8.24 -16.52
C GLN A 217 -0.73 7.92 -15.80
N THR A 218 -0.69 7.53 -14.52
CA THR A 218 -1.93 7.34 -13.74
C THR A 218 -2.78 8.61 -13.68
N GLN A 219 -2.17 9.79 -13.75
CA GLN A 219 -2.89 11.07 -13.73
C GLN A 219 -3.63 11.33 -15.04
N GLU A 220 -3.17 10.76 -16.15
CA GLU A 220 -3.71 10.93 -17.50
C GLU A 220 -4.87 9.97 -17.83
N VAL A 221 -5.04 8.90 -17.03
CA VAL A 221 -6.17 7.96 -17.16
C VAL A 221 -7.49 8.73 -17.09
N GLN A 222 -8.42 8.42 -17.99
CA GLN A 222 -9.72 9.08 -18.05
C GLN A 222 -10.69 8.45 -17.05
N ILE A 223 -11.55 9.27 -16.45
CA ILE A 223 -12.59 8.82 -15.56
C ILE A 223 -13.87 9.56 -15.88
N HIS A 224 -14.90 8.79 -16.24
CA HIS A 224 -16.18 9.35 -16.65
C HIS A 224 -16.90 9.98 -15.44
N PRO A 225 -17.66 11.07 -15.61
CA PRO A 225 -18.43 11.69 -14.54
C PRO A 225 -19.37 10.71 -13.80
N SER A 226 -19.93 9.70 -14.49
CA SER A 226 -20.77 8.66 -13.86
C SER A 226 -20.00 7.83 -12.83
N ILE A 227 -18.70 7.57 -13.03
CA ILE A 227 -17.84 6.87 -12.08
C ILE A 227 -17.53 7.76 -10.87
N ILE A 228 -17.32 9.06 -11.09
CA ILE A 228 -17.14 10.03 -10.00
C ILE A 228 -18.41 10.11 -9.14
N GLN A 229 -19.58 10.13 -9.80
CA GLN A 229 -20.87 10.07 -9.13
C GLN A 229 -21.02 8.76 -8.36
N TYR A 230 -20.67 7.62 -8.95
CA TYR A 230 -20.73 6.31 -8.29
C TYR A 230 -19.90 6.28 -7.00
N ILE A 231 -18.63 6.72 -7.06
CA ILE A 231 -17.75 6.84 -5.88
C ILE A 231 -18.38 7.73 -4.80
N THR A 232 -19.04 8.82 -5.23
CA THR A 232 -19.67 9.78 -4.30
C THR A 232 -20.93 9.20 -3.65
N ILE A 233 -21.74 8.46 -4.40
CA ILE A 233 -22.92 7.75 -3.87
C ILE A 233 -22.48 6.69 -2.88
N LEU A 234 -21.50 5.84 -3.22
CA LEU A 234 -20.97 4.83 -2.29
C LEU A 234 -20.47 5.49 -0.99
N ALA A 235 -19.75 6.61 -1.10
CA ALA A 235 -19.30 7.35 0.07
C ALA A 235 -20.47 7.92 0.90
N HIS A 236 -21.53 8.41 0.25
CA HIS A 236 -22.75 8.87 0.91
C HIS A 236 -23.46 7.73 1.65
N GLU A 237 -23.61 6.56 1.01
CA GLU A 237 -24.21 5.38 1.63
C GLU A 237 -23.45 4.96 2.90
N THR A 238 -22.10 4.97 2.89
CA THR A 238 -21.34 4.66 4.11
C THR A 238 -21.59 5.65 5.25
N ARG A 239 -21.89 6.92 4.95
CA ARG A 239 -22.13 7.97 5.96
C ARG A 239 -23.53 7.89 6.57
N ASN A 240 -24.48 7.31 5.84
CA ASN A 240 -25.86 7.14 6.30
C ASN A 240 -26.18 5.70 6.73
N HIS A 241 -25.23 4.78 6.61
CA HIS A 241 -25.45 3.38 6.94
C HIS A 241 -25.77 3.20 8.43
N PRO A 242 -26.84 2.47 8.80
CA PRO A 242 -27.31 2.38 10.18
C PRO A 242 -26.30 1.74 11.14
N LEU A 243 -25.41 0.88 10.64
CA LEU A 243 -24.39 0.17 11.43
C LEU A 243 -23.06 0.93 11.56
N LEU A 244 -22.92 2.11 10.95
CA LEU A 244 -21.69 2.90 10.99
C LEU A 244 -21.87 4.15 11.86
N SER A 245 -20.93 4.35 12.80
CA SER A 245 -20.80 5.58 13.58
C SER A 245 -20.20 6.69 12.73
N ILE A 246 -19.21 6.34 11.89
CA ILE A 246 -18.52 7.25 10.98
C ILE A 246 -18.29 6.51 9.66
N GLY A 247 -18.81 7.09 8.57
CA GLY A 247 -18.55 6.65 7.20
C GLY A 247 -17.27 7.26 6.61
N VAL A 248 -17.01 7.00 5.33
CA VAL A 248 -15.74 7.41 4.73
C VAL A 248 -15.62 8.92 4.55
N SER A 249 -14.43 9.46 4.82
CA SER A 249 -14.12 10.88 4.67
C SER A 249 -14.00 11.32 3.19
N PRO A 250 -14.06 12.61 2.87
CA PRO A 250 -13.73 13.10 1.53
C PRO A 250 -12.30 12.73 1.07
N ARG A 251 -11.34 12.62 2.02
CA ARG A 251 -9.99 12.12 1.75
C ARG A 251 -10.03 10.68 1.25
N ALA A 252 -10.87 9.83 1.84
CA ALA A 252 -11.09 8.46 1.39
C ALA A 252 -11.70 8.36 -0.02
N SER A 253 -12.65 9.24 -0.35
CA SER A 253 -13.22 9.33 -1.70
C SER A 253 -12.16 9.73 -2.73
N LYS A 254 -11.32 10.73 -2.40
CA LYS A 254 -10.19 11.15 -3.24
C LYS A 254 -9.13 10.04 -3.39
N ALA A 255 -8.88 9.29 -2.31
CA ALA A 255 -7.99 8.14 -2.33
C ALA A 255 -8.50 7.09 -3.32
N LEU A 256 -9.76 6.67 -3.21
CA LEU A 256 -10.37 5.70 -4.13
C LEU A 256 -10.31 6.19 -5.58
N TYR A 257 -10.65 7.46 -5.84
CA TYR A 257 -10.56 8.09 -7.16
C TYR A 257 -9.16 7.96 -7.79
N LYS A 258 -8.09 8.21 -7.02
CA LYS A 258 -6.72 8.04 -7.53
C LYS A 258 -6.38 6.58 -7.78
N THR A 259 -6.77 5.71 -6.86
CA THR A 259 -6.43 4.29 -6.89
C THR A 259 -7.07 3.55 -8.06
N VAL A 260 -8.33 3.83 -8.39
CA VAL A 260 -9.00 3.18 -9.53
C VAL A 260 -8.36 3.54 -10.86
N LYS A 261 -7.76 4.73 -10.98
CA LYS A 261 -7.00 5.14 -12.18
C LYS A 261 -5.73 4.31 -12.34
N ALA A 262 -4.97 4.14 -11.26
CA ALA A 262 -3.79 3.28 -11.28
C ALA A 262 -4.15 1.81 -11.55
N TRP A 263 -5.26 1.33 -10.97
CA TRP A 263 -5.76 -0.01 -11.21
C TRP A 263 -6.16 -0.25 -12.67
N ALA A 264 -6.89 0.69 -13.28
CA ALA A 264 -7.23 0.66 -14.69
C ALA A 264 -5.98 0.64 -15.57
N LEU A 265 -4.97 1.46 -15.26
CA LEU A 265 -3.70 1.50 -16.00
C LEU A 265 -2.97 0.14 -15.94
N LEU A 266 -2.92 -0.49 -14.76
CA LEU A 266 -2.34 -1.83 -14.59
C LEU A 266 -3.16 -2.95 -15.23
N ASN A 267 -4.43 -2.69 -15.56
CA ASN A 267 -5.27 -3.55 -16.39
C ASN A 267 -5.10 -3.28 -17.90
N GLY A 268 -4.17 -2.39 -18.29
CA GLY A 268 -3.93 -2.02 -19.69
C GLY A 268 -5.01 -1.09 -20.26
N ARG A 269 -5.78 -0.40 -19.42
CA ARG A 269 -6.83 0.53 -19.83
C ARG A 269 -6.45 1.97 -19.50
N HIS A 270 -6.74 2.89 -20.42
CA HIS A 270 -6.60 4.33 -20.21
C HIS A 270 -7.89 5.00 -19.71
N TYR A 271 -8.87 4.21 -19.27
CA TYR A 271 -10.12 4.66 -18.70
C TYR A 271 -10.58 3.73 -17.57
N VAL A 272 -11.27 4.30 -16.58
CA VAL A 272 -11.83 3.58 -15.43
C VAL A 272 -13.21 3.01 -15.79
N ILE A 273 -13.49 1.78 -15.38
CA ILE A 273 -14.81 1.15 -15.46
C ILE A 273 -15.40 0.93 -14.06
N PRO A 274 -16.72 0.70 -13.92
CA PRO A 274 -17.36 0.51 -12.61
C PRO A 274 -16.75 -0.63 -11.79
N ASP A 275 -16.33 -1.72 -12.43
CA ASP A 275 -15.75 -2.86 -11.74
C ASP A 275 -14.39 -2.54 -11.09
N ASP A 276 -13.63 -1.56 -11.61
CA ASP A 276 -12.42 -1.07 -10.93
C ASP A 276 -12.76 -0.49 -9.56
N VAL A 277 -13.89 0.21 -9.45
CA VAL A 277 -14.36 0.78 -8.18
C VAL A 277 -14.71 -0.34 -7.21
N LYS A 278 -15.44 -1.36 -7.67
CA LYS A 278 -15.85 -2.51 -6.84
C LYS A 278 -14.66 -3.33 -6.32
N GLU A 279 -13.63 -3.50 -7.13
CA GLU A 279 -12.42 -4.24 -6.73
C GLU A 279 -11.56 -3.45 -5.72
N ILE A 280 -11.52 -2.12 -5.83
CA ILE A 280 -10.61 -1.28 -5.05
C ILE A 280 -11.25 -0.69 -3.79
N VAL A 281 -12.57 -0.54 -3.75
CA VAL A 281 -13.27 0.13 -2.64
C VAL A 281 -12.97 -0.51 -1.29
N GLN A 282 -12.96 -1.84 -1.18
CA GLN A 282 -12.66 -2.52 0.08
C GLN A 282 -11.22 -2.29 0.55
N PRO A 283 -10.17 -2.62 -0.25
CA PRO A 283 -8.78 -2.33 0.12
C PRO A 283 -8.54 -0.90 0.60
N VAL A 284 -9.25 0.08 0.02
CA VAL A 284 -9.10 1.49 0.35
C VAL A 284 -9.99 1.91 1.53
N TRP A 285 -11.21 1.42 1.69
CA TRP A 285 -12.16 1.98 2.68
C TRP A 285 -12.30 1.16 3.96
N ASN A 286 -11.90 -0.12 4.00
CA ASN A 286 -12.12 -1.01 5.15
C ASN A 286 -11.67 -0.42 6.50
N HIS A 287 -10.52 0.26 6.53
CA HIS A 287 -9.94 0.86 7.75
C HIS A 287 -10.39 2.29 8.04
N ARG A 288 -11.27 2.84 7.20
CA ARG A 288 -11.76 4.22 7.30
C ARG A 288 -13.22 4.28 7.75
N LEU A 289 -13.76 3.16 8.23
CA LEU A 289 -15.11 3.01 8.73
C LEU A 289 -15.07 2.72 10.24
N LEU A 290 -15.89 3.45 11.01
CA LEU A 290 -16.08 3.17 12.42
C LEU A 290 -17.44 2.52 12.64
N LEU A 291 -17.43 1.25 13.03
CA LEU A 291 -18.63 0.48 13.31
C LEU A 291 -19.27 0.91 14.64
N LYS A 292 -20.60 0.89 14.70
CA LYS A 292 -21.35 1.01 15.96
C LYS A 292 -21.24 -0.28 16.78
N PRO A 293 -21.47 -0.23 18.11
CA PRO A 293 -21.43 -1.41 18.97
C PRO A 293 -22.33 -2.55 18.48
N GLU A 294 -23.53 -2.24 17.97
CA GLU A 294 -24.52 -3.21 17.49
C GLU A 294 -23.98 -4.06 16.33
N ALA A 295 -23.17 -3.47 15.44
CA ALA A 295 -22.53 -4.18 14.34
C ALA A 295 -21.50 -5.19 14.86
N ARG A 296 -20.73 -4.81 15.88
CA ARG A 296 -19.71 -5.66 16.50
C ARG A 296 -20.34 -6.85 17.25
N PHE A 297 -21.50 -6.65 17.88
CA PHE A 297 -22.23 -7.72 18.55
C PHE A 297 -22.74 -8.81 17.59
N ASN A 298 -23.04 -8.44 16.35
CA ASN A 298 -23.51 -9.36 15.31
C ASN A 298 -22.37 -9.91 14.43
N ASP A 299 -21.12 -9.77 14.88
CA ASP A 299 -19.91 -10.19 14.13
C ASP A 299 -19.86 -9.63 12.69
N THR A 300 -20.44 -8.46 12.47
CA THR A 300 -20.45 -7.79 11.17
C THR A 300 -19.18 -6.96 11.04
N HIS A 301 -18.44 -7.15 9.95
CA HIS A 301 -17.21 -6.42 9.68
C HIS A 301 -17.41 -5.28 8.65
N SER A 302 -16.42 -4.40 8.54
CA SER A 302 -16.42 -3.31 7.55
C SER A 302 -16.59 -3.83 6.13
N GLU A 303 -15.97 -4.98 5.83
CA GLU A 303 -16.04 -5.66 4.53
C GLU A 303 -17.47 -6.04 4.16
N ASP A 304 -18.24 -6.57 5.12
CA ASP A 304 -19.62 -7.00 4.90
C ASP A 304 -20.53 -5.81 4.59
N ILE A 305 -20.35 -4.71 5.33
CA ILE A 305 -21.10 -3.47 5.13
C ILE A 305 -20.78 -2.87 3.74
N LEU A 306 -19.50 -2.85 3.34
CA LEU A 306 -19.14 -2.37 2.02
C LEU A 306 -19.69 -3.25 0.91
N ASN A 307 -19.65 -4.58 1.05
CA ASN A 307 -20.28 -5.50 0.11
C ASN A 307 -21.77 -5.25 -0.05
N ASP A 308 -22.48 -5.07 1.07
CA ASP A 308 -23.91 -4.75 1.06
C ASP A 308 -24.17 -3.44 0.30
N ILE A 309 -23.44 -2.37 0.61
CA ILE A 309 -23.56 -1.07 -0.07
C ILE A 309 -23.27 -1.20 -1.58
N ILE A 310 -22.19 -1.88 -1.97
CA ILE A 310 -21.83 -2.06 -3.38
C ILE A 310 -22.93 -2.84 -4.13
N SER A 311 -23.49 -3.87 -3.50
CA SER A 311 -24.52 -4.72 -4.11
C SER A 311 -25.85 -4.00 -4.32
N LYS A 312 -26.18 -3.04 -3.45
CA LYS A 312 -27.43 -2.25 -3.50
C LYS A 312 -27.32 -0.98 -4.34
N THR A 313 -26.11 -0.48 -4.54
CA THR A 313 -25.90 0.79 -5.26
C THR A 313 -25.81 0.53 -6.76
N GLU A 314 -26.82 1.00 -7.49
CA GLU A 314 -26.80 0.96 -8.96
C GLU A 314 -25.68 1.84 -9.53
N VAL A 315 -25.05 1.37 -10.61
CA VAL A 315 -24.05 2.14 -11.34
C VAL A 315 -24.79 3.19 -12.16
N PRO A 316 -24.49 4.49 -12.01
CA PRO A 316 -25.14 5.54 -12.79
C PRO A 316 -24.93 5.34 -14.29
N GLU A 317 -26.00 5.48 -15.08
CA GLU A 317 -25.93 5.37 -16.54
C GLU A 317 -25.01 6.44 -17.15
N GLU A 318 -24.29 6.08 -18.21
CA GLU A 318 -23.54 7.04 -19.00
C GLU A 318 -24.51 7.93 -19.78
N GLN A 319 -24.71 9.16 -19.31
CA GLN A 319 -25.38 10.18 -20.11
C GLN A 319 -24.43 10.57 -21.24
N VAL A 320 -24.73 10.10 -22.45
CA VAL A 320 -24.05 10.56 -23.68
C VAL A 320 -24.45 12.02 -23.87
N VAL A 321 -23.50 12.93 -23.63
CA VAL A 321 -23.63 14.37 -23.91
C VAL A 321 -23.31 14.62 -25.38
#